data_AF-A0A348P427-F1
#
_entry.id   AF-A0A348P427-F1
#
_cell.length_a   1.000
_cell.length_b   1.000
_cell.length_c   1.000
_cell.angle_alpha   90.00
_cell.angle_beta   90.00
_cell.angle_gamma   90.00
#
_symmetry.space_group_name_H-M   'P 1'
#
loop_
_entity.id
_entity.type
_entity.pdbx_description
1 polymer ?
#
loop_
_entity_poly.entity_id
_entity_poly.type
_entity_poly.pdbx_seq_one_letter_code
_entity_poly.pdbx_strand_id
1 'polypeptide(L)'
;MQKELEKQYNPKNVEERIYNTWVENKYFHAKREEGKKTYTIVIPPPNITGQLHMGHALDNTLQDILIRYHRMAGYDTLWLPGTDHASIATEAKIVEAMRKEG
;
A
#
# COMPACT_ATOMS: atom_id res chain seq x y z
N MET A 1 -30.35 -0.95 -5.89
CA MET A 1 -29.66 -0.65 -4.62
C MET A 1 -30.67 -0.77 -3.49
N GLN A 2 -30.31 -1.41 -2.37
CA GLN A 2 -31.15 -1.42 -1.17
C GLN A 2 -31.44 0.02 -0.72
N LYS A 3 -32.67 0.24 -0.26
CA LYS A 3 -33.23 1.56 0.06
C LYS A 3 -32.85 2.06 1.46
N GLU A 4 -32.31 1.19 2.31
CA GLU A 4 -31.92 1.48 3.69
C GLU A 4 -30.53 0.91 4.00
N LEU A 5 -29.80 1.56 4.92
CA LEU A 5 -28.50 1.13 5.39
C LEU A 5 -28.64 -0.07 6.34
N GLU A 6 -27.70 -1.02 6.27
CA GLU A 6 -27.64 -2.13 7.23
C GLU A 6 -27.44 -1.59 8.66
N LYS A 7 -28.10 -2.22 9.64
CA LYS A 7 -27.99 -1.82 11.05
C LYS A 7 -26.59 -2.07 11.64
N GLN A 8 -25.82 -2.97 11.06
CA GLN A 8 -24.47 -3.32 11.49
C GLN A 8 -23.49 -3.10 10.33
N TYR A 9 -22.34 -2.52 10.63
CA TYR A 9 -21.27 -2.33 9.64
C TYR A 9 -20.49 -3.64 9.44
N ASN A 10 -20.39 -4.07 8.18
CA ASN A 10 -19.52 -5.18 7.79
C ASN A 10 -18.41 -4.66 6.84
N PRO A 11 -17.14 -4.58 7.30
CA PRO A 11 -16.04 -4.10 6.47
C PRO A 11 -15.86 -4.91 5.17
N LYS A 12 -16.13 -6.22 5.20
CA LYS A 12 -15.98 -7.09 4.02
C LYS A 12 -16.87 -6.67 2.86
N ASN A 13 -18.04 -6.09 3.14
CA ASN A 13 -18.97 -5.62 2.12
C ASN A 13 -18.54 -4.29 1.49
N VAL A 14 -17.52 -3.63 2.03
CA VAL A 14 -17.16 -2.24 1.71
C VAL A 14 -15.72 -2.10 1.23
N GLU A 15 -14.75 -2.70 1.94
CA GLU A 15 -13.31 -2.50 1.70
C GLU A 15 -12.89 -2.94 0.28
N GLU A 16 -13.23 -4.15 -0.13
CA GLU A 16 -12.87 -4.69 -1.45
C GLU A 16 -13.48 -3.84 -2.58
N ARG A 17 -14.76 -3.49 -2.46
CA ARG A 17 -15.48 -2.65 -3.43
C ARG A 17 -14.83 -1.27 -3.55
N ILE A 18 -14.51 -0.63 -2.42
CA ILE A 18 -13.88 0.70 -2.42
C ILE A 18 -12.48 0.63 -3.03
N TYR A 19 -11.69 -0.38 -2.66
CA TYR A 19 -10.35 -0.54 -3.20
C TYR A 19 -10.36 -0.74 -4.71
N ASN A 20 -11.24 -1.61 -5.22
CA ASN A 20 -11.42 -1.81 -6.66
C ASN A 20 -11.82 -0.50 -7.36
N THR A 21 -12.73 0.27 -6.77
CA THR A 21 -13.11 1.59 -7.28
C THR A 21 -11.89 2.52 -7.39
N TRP A 22 -11.01 2.54 -6.39
CA TRP A 22 -9.78 3.37 -6.42
C TRP A 22 -8.81 2.94 -7.51
N VAL A 23 -8.66 1.63 -7.73
CA VAL A 23 -7.78 1.07 -8.77
C VAL A 23 -8.34 1.37 -10.16
N GLU A 24 -9.61 1.07 -10.42
CA GLU A 24 -10.27 1.27 -11.71
C GLU A 24 -10.26 2.74 -12.14
N ASN A 25 -10.52 3.65 -11.19
CA ASN A 25 -10.50 5.10 -11.45
C ASN A 25 -9.10 5.71 -11.35
N LYS A 26 -8.05 4.89 -11.19
CA LYS A 26 -6.64 5.32 -11.11
C LYS A 26 -6.38 6.38 -10.04
N TYR A 27 -7.06 6.32 -8.90
CA TYR A 27 -6.88 7.30 -7.81
C TYR A 27 -5.48 7.25 -7.19
N PHE A 28 -4.74 6.17 -7.37
CA PHE A 28 -3.34 6.07 -6.93
C PHE A 28 -2.35 6.69 -7.91
N HIS A 29 -2.78 7.06 -9.11
CA HIS A 29 -1.89 7.63 -10.13
C HIS A 29 -1.42 9.03 -9.73
N ALA A 30 -0.11 9.18 -9.56
CA ALA A 30 0.51 10.48 -9.33
C ALA A 30 0.62 11.26 -10.65
N LYS A 31 0.25 12.54 -10.60
CA LYS A 31 0.49 13.51 -11.67
C LYS A 31 1.33 14.65 -11.10
N ARG A 32 2.13 15.27 -11.97
CA ARG A 32 2.86 16.50 -11.65
C ARG A 32 2.30 17.60 -12.52
N GLU A 33 1.61 18.53 -11.89
CA GLU A 33 1.10 19.75 -12.49
C GLU A 33 2.07 20.89 -12.20
N GLU A 34 2.37 21.68 -13.22
CA GLU A 34 3.27 22.82 -13.06
C GLU A 34 2.66 23.86 -12.11
N GLY A 35 3.47 24.38 -11.18
CA GLY A 35 3.03 25.35 -10.17
C GLY A 35 2.34 24.77 -8.93
N LYS A 36 2.05 23.46 -8.88
CA LYS A 36 1.48 22.80 -7.71
C LYS A 36 2.57 22.27 -6.78
N LYS A 37 2.35 22.38 -5.47
CA LYS A 37 3.30 21.86 -4.47
C LYS A 37 3.26 20.32 -4.47
N THR A 38 4.43 19.70 -4.38
CA THR A 38 4.57 18.24 -4.36
C THR A 38 4.79 17.72 -2.95
N TYR A 39 4.25 16.54 -2.64
CA TYR A 39 4.53 15.82 -1.40
C TYR A 39 4.75 14.33 -1.70
N THR A 40 5.91 13.78 -1.37
CA THR A 40 6.30 12.45 -1.81
C THR A 40 6.86 11.61 -0.67
N ILE A 41 6.46 10.34 -0.61
CA ILE A 41 7.00 9.34 0.31
C ILE A 41 7.43 8.12 -0.50
N VAL A 42 8.63 7.60 -0.24
CA VAL A 42 9.06 6.28 -0.72
C VAL A 42 8.68 5.27 0.33
N ILE A 43 7.89 4.26 -0.05
CA ILE A 43 7.57 3.14 0.85
C ILE A 43 8.87 2.39 1.12
N PRO A 44 9.28 2.19 2.40
CA PRO A 44 10.39 1.32 2.73
C PRO A 44 10.12 -0.06 2.11
N PRO A 45 10.90 -0.46 1.09
CA PRO A 45 10.53 -1.60 0.28
C PRO A 45 10.57 -2.87 1.14
N PRO A 46 9.48 -3.64 1.27
CA PRO A 46 9.51 -4.88 2.03
C PRO A 46 10.44 -5.88 1.33
N ASN A 47 11.14 -6.66 2.14
CA ASN A 47 11.97 -7.77 1.66
C ASN A 47 11.09 -8.79 0.94
N ILE A 48 11.50 -9.24 -0.25
CA ILE A 48 10.78 -10.26 -1.05
C ILE A 48 10.59 -11.61 -0.33
N THR A 49 11.29 -11.80 0.78
CA THR A 49 11.31 -13.03 1.56
C THR A 49 10.22 -13.10 2.64
N GLY A 50 9.58 -12.00 3.02
CA GLY A 50 8.76 -11.92 4.24
C GLY A 50 7.25 -11.85 4.00
N GLN A 51 6.47 -12.49 4.89
CA GLN A 51 5.05 -12.16 5.05
C GLN A 51 4.92 -10.83 5.78
N LEU A 52 3.94 -10.01 5.38
CA LEU A 52 3.66 -8.74 6.06
C LEU A 52 3.13 -9.00 7.48
N HIS A 53 3.82 -8.45 8.48
CA HIS A 53 3.36 -8.39 9.87
C HIS A 53 2.81 -7.00 10.28
N MET A 54 2.24 -6.90 11.49
CA MET A 54 1.65 -5.67 12.04
C MET A 54 2.56 -4.43 11.99
N GLY A 55 3.88 -4.59 12.10
CA GLY A 55 4.83 -3.49 11.87
C GLY A 55 4.70 -2.81 10.51
N HIS A 56 4.52 -3.58 9.42
CA HIS A 56 4.28 -3.01 8.09
C HIS A 56 2.91 -2.33 8.00
N ALA A 57 1.89 -2.87 8.68
CA ALA A 57 0.57 -2.27 8.70
C ALA A 57 0.62 -0.89 9.36
N LEU A 58 1.32 -0.76 10.49
CA LEU A 58 1.53 0.52 11.17
C LEU A 58 2.28 1.51 10.28
N ASP A 59 3.42 1.11 9.73
CA ASP A 59 4.27 1.98 8.89
C ASP A 59 3.52 2.49 7.65
N ASN A 60 2.91 1.59 6.88
CA ASN A 60 2.17 1.97 5.67
C ASN A 60 0.91 2.79 6.00
N THR A 61 0.23 2.52 7.12
CA THR A 61 -0.94 3.29 7.52
C THR A 61 -0.58 4.74 7.84
N LEU A 62 0.53 4.97 8.55
CA LEU A 62 1.01 6.33 8.84
C LEU A 62 1.37 7.09 7.56
N GLN A 63 2.04 6.43 6.62
CA GLN A 63 2.38 7.02 5.33
C GLN A 63 1.14 7.32 4.47
N ASP A 64 0.19 6.38 4.40
CA ASP A 64 -1.07 6.56 3.64
C ASP A 64 -1.89 7.72 4.18
N ILE A 65 -1.97 7.88 5.52
CA ILE A 65 -2.63 9.03 6.16
C ILE A 65 -2.02 10.35 5.68
N LEU A 66 -0.69 10.46 5.68
CA LEU A 66 0.01 11.67 5.24
C LEU A 66 -0.22 11.94 3.74
N ILE A 67 -0.16 10.90 2.90
CA ILE A 67 -0.40 11.01 1.46
C ILE A 67 -1.83 11.49 1.18
N ARG A 68 -2.83 10.92 1.84
CA ARG A 68 -4.23 11.32 1.69
C ARG A 68 -4.46 12.74 2.20
N TYR A 69 -3.92 13.08 3.37
CA TYR A 69 -4.00 14.43 3.93
C TYR A 69 -3.44 15.48 2.97
N HIS A 70 -2.21 15.28 2.47
CA HIS A 70 -1.59 16.22 1.53
C HIS A 70 -2.32 16.29 0.19
N ARG A 71 -2.84 15.17 -0.31
CA ARG A 71 -3.67 15.16 -1.52
C ARG A 71 -4.93 16.00 -1.34
N MET A 72 -5.61 15.86 -0.20
CA MET A 72 -6.78 16.67 0.15
C MET A 72 -6.44 18.14 0.38
N ALA A 73 -5.22 18.44 0.85
CA ALA A 73 -4.70 19.80 1.00
C ALA A 73 -4.24 20.44 -0.33
N GLY A 74 -4.46 19.77 -1.47
CA GLY A 74 -4.15 20.31 -2.80
C GLY A 74 -2.71 20.11 -3.27
N TYR A 75 -1.96 19.18 -2.67
CA TYR A 75 -0.63 18.80 -3.15
C TYR A 75 -0.73 17.73 -4.24
N ASP A 76 0.24 17.72 -5.15
CA ASP A 76 0.51 16.55 -5.98
C ASP A 76 1.28 15.53 -5.16
N THR A 77 0.66 14.37 -4.93
CA THR A 77 1.22 13.34 -4.06
C THR A 77 1.71 12.13 -4.82
N LEU A 78 2.92 11.66 -4.45
CA LEU A 78 3.48 10.39 -4.89
C LEU A 78 3.81 9.52 -3.67
N TRP A 79 3.15 8.39 -3.57
CA TRP A 79 3.52 7.33 -2.65
C TRP A 79 4.14 6.21 -3.47
N LEU A 80 5.47 6.11 -3.46
CA LEU A 80 6.21 5.26 -4.39
C LEU A 80 6.39 3.86 -3.79
N PRO A 81 5.73 2.82 -4.33
CA PRO A 81 5.97 1.44 -3.91
C PRO A 81 7.26 0.88 -4.52
N GLY A 82 7.78 -0.16 -3.89
CA GLY A 82 8.91 -0.95 -4.38
C GLY A 82 9.07 -2.22 -3.53
N THR A 83 9.91 -3.14 -3.98
CA THR A 83 10.30 -4.33 -3.22
C THR A 83 11.83 -4.42 -3.15
N ASP A 84 12.34 -4.93 -2.04
CA ASP A 84 13.78 -5.09 -1.84
C ASP A 84 14.17 -6.54 -2.13
N HIS A 85 15.20 -6.72 -2.97
CA HIS A 85 15.78 -8.01 -3.28
C HIS A 85 16.36 -8.73 -2.06
N ALA A 86 16.73 -7.99 -1.00
CA ALA A 86 17.12 -8.55 0.29
C ALA A 86 18.18 -9.67 0.19
N SER A 87 19.22 -9.47 -0.62
CA SER A 87 20.13 -10.50 -1.14
C SER A 87 20.53 -11.60 -0.15
N ILE A 88 21.05 -11.26 1.02
CA ILE A 88 21.50 -12.25 2.02
C ILE A 88 20.32 -13.00 2.66
N ALA A 89 19.21 -12.29 2.94
CA ALA A 89 18.02 -12.91 3.53
C ALA A 89 17.33 -13.85 2.52
N THR A 90 17.34 -13.48 1.23
CA THR A 90 16.81 -14.29 0.13
C THR A 90 17.63 -15.57 -0.04
N GLU A 91 18.95 -15.44 -0.09
CA GLU A 91 19.85 -16.59 -0.18
C GLU A 91 19.64 -17.55 0.99
N ALA A 92 19.60 -17.03 2.23
CA ALA A 92 19.41 -17.86 3.42
C ALA A 92 18.09 -18.66 3.39
N LYS A 93 16.99 -18.02 2.96
CA LYS A 93 15.69 -18.71 2.83
C LYS A 93 15.69 -19.75 1.72
N ILE A 94 16.29 -19.45 0.57
CA ILE A 94 16.36 -20.40 -0.56
C ILE A 94 17.20 -21.62 -0.16
N VAL A 95 18.36 -21.41 0.45
CA VAL A 95 19.22 -22.51 0.92
C VAL A 95 18.50 -23.36 1.98
N GLU A 96 17.75 -22.74 2.89
CA GLU A 96 16.94 -23.48 3.87
C GLU A 96 15.80 -24.28 3.19
N ALA A 97 15.12 -23.70 2.20
CA ALA A 97 14.07 -24.39 1.44
C ALA A 97 14.62 -25.59 0.67
N MET A 98 15.75 -25.41 -0.05
CA MET A 98 16.41 -26.49 -0.78
C MET A 98 16.83 -27.64 0.14
N ARG A 99 17.37 -27.33 1.33
CA ARG A 99 17.70 -28.37 2.34
C ARG A 99 16.50 -29.16 2.85
N LYS A 100 15.30 -28.56 2.82
CA LYS A 100 14.06 -29.25 3.21
C LYS A 100 13.51 -30.12 2.08
N GLU A 101 13.80 -29.77 0.83
CA GLU A 101 13.33 -30.50 -0.35
C GLU A 101 14.22 -31.71 -0.72
N GLY A 102 15.49 -31.73 -0.29
CA GLY A 102 16.40 -32.87 -0.42
C GLY A 102 17.51 -32.64 -1.43
#